data_AF-A0A141RGX1-F1
#
_entry.id   AF-A0A141RGX1-F1
#
_cell.length_a   1.000
_cell.length_b   1.000
_cell.length_c   1.000
_cell.angle_alpha   90.00
_cell.angle_beta   90.00
_cell.angle_gamma   90.00
#
_symmetry.space_group_name_H-M   'P 1'
#
loop_
_entity.id
_entity.type
_entity.pdbx_description
1 polymer ?
#
loop_
_entity_poly.entity_id
_entity_poly.type
_entity_poly.pdbx_seq_one_letter_code
_entity_poly.pdbx_strand_id
1 'polypeptide(L)'
;TVKESLYGQTVNYKNKAYQVDFGNGYETKEVTNTLVSPEPKKQNLNKDKVDINGKPMLVGTKNHYTMSWDLDQYRGIKADKAQIAQGFYFVDDYPEEALLPNETAIQLTTSDGKAVSGVTVKTYSSLSEAPKNLQAALSKRKFEPRGAFQVFIAEDPQAFYDTYVTKGQNITITLPMTVRESMLHSGKSYDNVAYQVDFGQAYKTNTVTNHVPKVTPHKFNTNKAGSTIDGKTILPNTINYYKMVLDYSQYKDLVVTDDTLAKGFYMVDDYPEEALTLNPDGVHIMDKSGNLVKGVSVKTYANLSEAPKVIQEAMAKRQFTPKGAIQVLSADNPKAFYETYVKTGQTLVVTLPMTIKNELTKTGGKYENTAYQIDFGLAYVTETVVNNVPKLDPQKDVVVDLSQKKSLDGKSLAMNQVFNYRLVGARIPANRATPLIDYRFNDDYDESHDAYNGVYKAYTLVDVTLKDGSVLPKGTEVTKYTLQEVDTSKGTVTIRFDKDFLEGLAEKSEFQADVYLQMKRFV
;
A
#
# COMPACT_ATOMS: atom_id res chain seq x y z
N THR A 1 21.41 -51.82 17.28
CA THR A 1 20.78 -50.50 17.05
C THR A 1 21.87 -49.48 16.84
N VAL A 2 21.79 -48.64 15.80
CA VAL A 2 22.77 -47.57 15.57
C VAL A 2 22.69 -46.58 16.73
N LYS A 3 23.84 -46.13 17.25
CA LYS A 3 23.85 -45.14 18.34
C LYS A 3 23.32 -43.80 17.82
N GLU A 4 22.52 -43.14 18.64
CA GLU A 4 21.95 -41.83 18.32
C GLU A 4 23.01 -40.78 17.95
N SER A 5 24.22 -40.90 18.53
CA SER A 5 25.38 -40.06 18.23
C SER A 5 25.86 -40.12 16.78
N LEU A 6 25.38 -41.09 16.00
CA LEU A 6 25.77 -41.32 14.61
C LEU A 6 24.68 -40.89 13.62
N TYR A 7 23.58 -40.31 14.11
CA TYR A 7 22.52 -39.77 13.26
C TYR A 7 23.07 -38.68 12.32
N GLY A 8 22.61 -38.72 11.07
CA GLY A 8 23.02 -37.74 10.04
C GLY A 8 24.43 -37.96 9.49
N GLN A 9 25.14 -39.02 9.90
CA GLN A 9 26.52 -39.25 9.51
C GLN A 9 26.65 -40.48 8.62
N THR A 10 27.51 -40.37 7.60
CA THR A 10 27.99 -41.52 6.83
C THR A 10 29.30 -42.01 7.44
N VAL A 11 29.30 -43.23 8.00
CA VAL A 11 30.43 -43.74 8.79
C VAL A 11 30.71 -45.20 8.44
N ASN A 12 31.98 -45.55 8.29
CA ASN A 12 32.42 -46.93 8.09
C ASN A 12 32.83 -47.56 9.43
N TYR A 13 32.32 -48.76 9.70
CA TYR A 13 32.67 -49.58 10.86
C TYR A 13 33.36 -50.84 10.38
N LYS A 14 34.44 -51.19 11.05
CA LYS A 14 35.19 -52.42 10.81
C LYS A 14 35.03 -53.31 12.03
N ASN A 15 34.69 -54.57 11.81
CA ASN A 15 34.65 -55.57 12.86
C ASN A 15 35.55 -56.74 12.49
N LYS A 16 36.31 -57.22 13.48
CA LYS A 16 37.25 -58.32 13.34
C LYS A 16 37.17 -59.18 14.59
N ALA A 17 37.04 -60.49 14.41
CA ALA A 17 37.07 -61.44 15.51
C ALA A 17 38.41 -62.18 15.54
N TYR A 18 38.67 -62.86 16.65
CA TYR A 18 39.85 -63.68 16.85
C TYR A 18 39.41 -65.04 17.39
N GLN A 19 39.88 -66.12 16.78
CA GLN A 19 39.73 -67.49 17.29
C GLN A 19 40.99 -67.85 18.05
N VAL A 20 40.87 -68.46 19.24
CA VAL A 20 42.02 -68.90 20.04
C VAL A 20 41.96 -70.41 20.21
N ASP A 21 42.91 -71.11 19.59
CA ASP A 21 43.06 -72.56 19.70
C ASP A 21 44.45 -72.90 20.25
N PHE A 22 44.49 -73.73 21.30
CA PHE A 22 45.72 -74.20 21.95
C PHE A 22 46.71 -73.09 22.34
N GLY A 23 46.21 -71.90 22.69
CA GLY A 23 47.03 -70.75 23.08
C GLY A 23 47.53 -69.86 21.93
N ASN A 24 47.17 -70.18 20.67
CA ASN A 24 47.49 -69.38 19.50
C ASN A 24 46.23 -68.65 18.98
N GLY A 25 46.35 -67.35 18.73
CA GLY A 25 45.27 -66.52 18.18
C GLY A 25 45.32 -66.43 16.65
N TYR A 26 44.16 -66.60 16.01
CA TYR A 26 43.97 -66.49 14.57
C TYR A 26 42.92 -65.43 14.28
N GLU A 27 43.25 -64.46 13.42
CA GLU A 27 42.32 -63.39 13.07
C GLU A 27 41.29 -63.88 12.04
N THR A 28 40.03 -63.48 12.20
CA THR A 28 39.03 -63.66 11.15
C THR A 28 39.20 -62.60 10.06
N LYS A 29 38.56 -62.83 8.91
CA LYS A 29 38.39 -61.79 7.89
C LYS A 29 37.70 -60.57 8.50
N GLU A 30 38.24 -59.38 8.24
CA GLU A 30 37.61 -58.12 8.61
C GLU A 30 36.33 -57.93 7.79
N VAL A 31 35.23 -57.59 8.46
CA VAL A 31 33.99 -57.17 7.83
C VAL A 31 33.83 -55.66 8.00
N THR A 32 33.44 -54.98 6.92
CA THR A 32 33.17 -53.53 6.94
C THR A 32 31.70 -53.29 6.67
N ASN A 33 31.08 -52.43 7.49
CA ASN A 33 29.71 -51.97 7.34
C ASN A 33 29.69 -50.45 7.25
N THR A 34 28.85 -49.89 6.38
CA THR A 34 28.68 -48.45 6.24
C THR A 34 27.32 -48.04 6.77
N LEU A 35 27.30 -47.07 7.69
CA LEU A 35 26.10 -46.30 7.98
C LEU A 35 25.99 -45.21 6.93
N VAL A 36 24.81 -45.05 6.36
CA VAL A 36 24.50 -44.04 5.35
C VAL A 36 23.41 -43.11 5.84
N SER A 37 23.42 -41.85 5.39
CA SER A 37 22.41 -40.86 5.72
C SER A 37 21.92 -40.16 4.44
N PRO A 38 20.60 -40.05 4.22
CA PRO A 38 20.05 -39.21 3.17
C PRO A 38 20.22 -37.72 3.46
N GLU A 39 20.26 -36.93 2.39
CA GLU A 39 20.28 -35.47 2.39
C GLU A 39 19.11 -34.90 1.55
N PRO A 40 17.85 -35.02 2.03
CA PRO A 40 16.70 -34.51 1.29
C PRO A 40 16.75 -32.98 1.19
N LYS A 41 16.30 -32.43 0.06
CA LYS A 41 16.29 -31.00 -0.24
C LYS A 41 14.91 -30.53 -0.63
N LYS A 42 14.63 -29.25 -0.36
CA LYS A 42 13.40 -28.57 -0.75
C LYS A 42 13.73 -27.31 -1.55
N GLN A 43 13.03 -27.12 -2.66
CA GLN A 43 13.08 -25.92 -3.49
C GLN A 43 11.69 -25.34 -3.64
N ASN A 44 11.60 -24.03 -3.83
CA ASN A 44 10.36 -23.38 -4.21
C ASN A 44 10.52 -22.76 -5.59
N LEU A 45 9.78 -23.28 -6.57
CA LEU A 45 9.88 -22.85 -7.96
C LEU A 45 8.57 -22.21 -8.42
N ASN A 46 8.65 -21.31 -9.38
CA ASN A 46 7.46 -20.87 -10.13
C ASN A 46 7.09 -21.88 -11.24
N LYS A 47 6.04 -21.60 -12.02
CA LYS A 47 5.60 -22.46 -13.13
C LYS A 47 6.68 -22.67 -14.21
N ASP A 48 7.59 -21.71 -14.34
CA ASP A 48 8.68 -21.70 -15.32
C ASP A 48 9.99 -22.29 -14.77
N LYS A 49 9.91 -22.97 -13.60
CA LYS A 49 11.04 -23.61 -12.89
C LYS A 49 12.12 -22.64 -12.40
N VAL A 50 11.79 -21.36 -12.24
CA VAL A 50 12.68 -20.36 -11.64
C VAL A 50 12.59 -20.44 -10.12
N ASP A 51 13.74 -20.44 -9.44
CA ASP A 51 13.81 -20.38 -7.99
C ASP A 51 13.24 -19.05 -7.47
N ILE A 52 12.25 -19.19 -6.58
CA ILE A 52 11.55 -18.09 -5.92
C ILE A 52 11.73 -18.12 -4.40
N ASN A 53 12.62 -18.96 -3.87
CA ASN A 53 12.96 -18.94 -2.45
C ASN A 53 13.50 -17.55 -2.02
N GLY A 54 13.01 -17.05 -0.89
CA GLY A 54 13.33 -15.73 -0.33
C GLY A 54 12.62 -14.56 -1.00
N LYS A 55 11.91 -14.77 -2.12
CA LYS A 55 11.29 -13.70 -2.90
C LYS A 55 9.87 -13.36 -2.40
N PRO A 56 9.40 -12.12 -2.62
CA PRO A 56 8.00 -11.79 -2.37
C PRO A 56 7.08 -12.62 -3.29
N MET A 57 5.87 -12.91 -2.80
CA MET A 57 4.84 -13.65 -3.53
C MET A 57 3.50 -12.92 -3.46
N LEU A 58 2.80 -12.88 -4.59
CA LEU A 58 1.44 -12.33 -4.66
C LEU A 58 0.43 -13.39 -4.25
N VAL A 59 -0.68 -12.97 -3.64
CA VAL A 59 -1.81 -13.86 -3.35
C VAL A 59 -2.41 -14.44 -4.63
N GLY A 60 -2.98 -15.64 -4.53
CA GLY A 60 -3.57 -16.37 -5.65
C GLY A 60 -2.55 -16.95 -6.65
N THR A 61 -1.25 -16.66 -6.49
CA THR A 61 -0.20 -17.27 -7.34
C THR A 61 0.17 -18.67 -6.87
N LYS A 62 0.70 -19.47 -7.80
CA LYS A 62 1.08 -20.87 -7.55
C LYS A 62 2.59 -21.03 -7.40
N ASN A 63 2.96 -21.64 -6.29
CA ASN A 63 4.29 -22.16 -5.98
C ASN A 63 4.36 -23.63 -6.37
N HIS A 64 5.52 -24.11 -6.80
CA HIS A 64 5.80 -25.51 -7.09
C HIS A 64 6.92 -25.97 -6.16
N TYR A 65 6.52 -26.46 -4.98
CA TYR A 65 7.49 -27.01 -4.04
C TYR A 65 8.03 -28.31 -4.58
N THR A 66 9.35 -28.37 -4.74
CA THR A 66 10.06 -29.55 -5.23
C THR A 66 10.84 -30.15 -4.08
N MET A 67 10.64 -31.43 -3.78
CA MET A 67 11.30 -32.12 -2.67
C MET A 67 12.01 -33.36 -3.17
N SER A 68 13.26 -33.56 -2.78
CA SER A 68 14.05 -34.74 -3.14
C SER A 68 13.95 -35.82 -2.06
N TRP A 69 13.37 -36.95 -2.41
CA TRP A 69 13.48 -38.19 -1.65
C TRP A 69 14.76 -38.91 -2.06
N ASP A 70 15.77 -38.77 -1.20
CA ASP A 70 17.13 -39.20 -1.44
C ASP A 70 17.32 -40.67 -1.03
N LEU A 71 17.46 -41.54 -2.02
CA LEU A 71 17.51 -42.99 -1.83
C LEU A 71 18.82 -43.59 -2.34
N ASP A 72 19.67 -42.83 -3.05
CA ASP A 72 20.82 -43.36 -3.78
C ASP A 72 21.85 -44.05 -2.87
N GLN A 73 22.03 -43.53 -1.66
CA GLN A 73 22.90 -44.07 -0.62
C GLN A 73 22.43 -45.44 -0.11
N TYR A 74 21.17 -45.81 -0.34
CA TYR A 74 20.61 -47.12 0.02
C TYR A 74 20.79 -48.19 -1.07
N ARG A 75 21.51 -47.90 -2.16
CA ARG A 75 21.77 -48.87 -3.22
C ARG A 75 22.38 -50.16 -2.66
N GLY A 76 21.68 -51.27 -2.87
CA GLY A 76 22.09 -52.60 -2.43
C GLY A 76 21.95 -52.84 -0.91
N ILE A 77 21.37 -51.91 -0.15
CA ILE A 77 21.15 -52.08 1.29
C ILE A 77 20.39 -53.38 1.57
N LYS A 78 20.69 -53.99 2.73
CA LYS A 78 19.99 -55.18 3.24
C LYS A 78 19.36 -54.83 4.58
N ALA A 79 18.05 -54.66 4.58
CA ALA A 79 17.24 -54.44 5.77
C ALA A 79 16.41 -55.69 6.08
N ASP A 80 16.20 -55.96 7.37
CA ASP A 80 15.27 -56.99 7.80
C ASP A 80 13.80 -56.54 7.69
N LYS A 81 12.87 -57.50 7.81
CA LYS A 81 11.44 -57.22 7.69
C LYS A 81 10.94 -56.21 8.73
N ALA A 82 11.53 -56.16 9.92
CA ALA A 82 11.10 -55.26 10.98
C ALA A 82 11.50 -53.80 10.70
N GLN A 83 12.67 -53.60 10.07
CA GLN A 83 13.14 -52.29 9.61
C GLN A 83 12.32 -51.80 8.41
N ILE A 84 12.05 -52.66 7.44
CA ILE A 84 11.20 -52.32 6.29
C ILE A 84 9.77 -51.99 6.75
N ALA A 85 9.25 -52.72 7.73
CA ALA A 85 7.94 -52.45 8.34
C ALA A 85 7.85 -51.11 9.08
N GLN A 86 8.97 -50.43 9.39
CA GLN A 86 8.93 -49.05 9.91
C GLN A 86 8.40 -48.05 8.86
N GLY A 87 8.40 -48.43 7.58
CA GLY A 87 7.80 -47.65 6.49
C GLY A 87 8.76 -46.66 5.84
N PHE A 88 8.26 -46.10 4.73
CA PHE A 88 8.90 -45.05 3.93
C PHE A 88 7.86 -43.94 3.74
N TYR A 89 8.18 -42.76 4.27
CA TYR A 89 7.31 -41.60 4.21
C TYR A 89 8.09 -40.36 3.77
N PHE A 90 7.40 -39.45 3.10
CA PHE A 90 7.85 -38.07 2.96
C PHE A 90 6.79 -37.16 3.55
N VAL A 91 7.18 -36.20 4.39
CA VAL A 91 6.27 -35.35 5.15
C VAL A 91 6.51 -33.91 4.73
N ASP A 92 5.46 -33.20 4.32
CA ASP A 92 5.51 -31.75 4.11
C ASP A 92 4.70 -31.01 5.18
N ASP A 93 5.38 -30.29 6.06
CA ASP A 93 4.81 -29.43 7.10
C ASP A 93 4.61 -28.02 6.53
N TYR A 94 3.64 -27.93 5.62
CA TYR A 94 3.37 -26.71 4.90
C TYR A 94 2.62 -25.70 5.77
N PRO A 95 2.89 -24.39 5.62
CA PRO A 95 2.20 -23.35 6.37
C PRO A 95 0.76 -23.20 5.88
N GLU A 96 -0.16 -23.94 6.49
CA GLU A 96 -1.58 -24.00 6.10
C GLU A 96 -2.29 -22.65 6.20
N GLU A 97 -1.79 -21.72 7.02
CA GLU A 97 -2.28 -20.35 7.15
C GLU A 97 -1.97 -19.48 5.93
N ALA A 98 -0.95 -19.84 5.15
CA ALA A 98 -0.46 -19.08 4.00
C ALA A 98 -0.71 -19.80 2.67
N LEU A 99 -0.76 -21.13 2.67
CA LEU A 99 -0.76 -21.95 1.46
C LEU A 99 -1.96 -22.90 1.39
N LEU A 100 -2.37 -23.19 0.16
CA LEU A 100 -3.39 -24.17 -0.21
C LEU A 100 -2.78 -25.22 -1.14
N PRO A 101 -2.61 -26.48 -0.71
CA PRO A 101 -2.07 -27.53 -1.58
C PRO A 101 -3.04 -27.91 -2.69
N ASN A 102 -2.48 -28.20 -3.87
CA ASN A 102 -3.24 -28.73 -5.01
C ASN A 102 -2.98 -30.23 -5.16
N GLU A 103 -3.73 -31.03 -4.40
CA GLU A 103 -3.51 -32.47 -4.25
C GLU A 103 -3.64 -33.24 -5.57
N THR A 104 -4.49 -32.78 -6.50
CA THR A 104 -4.70 -33.46 -7.80
C THR A 104 -3.60 -33.21 -8.82
N ALA A 105 -2.72 -32.24 -8.56
CA ALA A 105 -1.62 -31.86 -9.45
C ALA A 105 -0.24 -32.31 -8.93
N ILE A 106 -0.23 -33.13 -7.87
CA ILE A 106 0.99 -33.70 -7.32
C ILE A 106 1.63 -34.63 -8.35
N GLN A 107 2.96 -34.54 -8.48
CA GLN A 107 3.73 -35.44 -9.33
C GLN A 107 4.90 -36.04 -8.57
N LEU A 108 5.10 -37.35 -8.73
CA LEU A 108 6.27 -38.06 -8.21
C LEU A 108 6.99 -38.68 -9.39
N THR A 109 8.26 -38.30 -9.57
CA THR A 109 9.09 -38.75 -10.70
C THR A 109 10.42 -39.28 -10.20
N THR A 110 10.91 -40.35 -10.79
CA THR A 110 12.26 -40.87 -10.55
C THR A 110 13.30 -40.00 -11.25
N SER A 111 14.58 -40.17 -10.89
CA SER A 111 15.68 -39.45 -11.54
C SER A 111 15.83 -39.71 -13.04
N ASP A 112 15.29 -40.82 -13.57
CA ASP A 112 15.19 -41.10 -15.00
C ASP A 112 13.88 -40.61 -15.65
N GLY A 113 13.07 -39.83 -14.92
CA GLY A 113 11.87 -39.15 -15.41
C GLY A 113 10.59 -40.01 -15.45
N LYS A 114 10.60 -41.23 -14.90
CA LYS A 114 9.42 -42.10 -14.87
C LYS A 114 8.51 -41.74 -13.70
N ALA A 115 7.20 -41.92 -13.89
CA ALA A 115 6.24 -41.77 -12.80
C ALA A 115 6.46 -42.83 -11.71
N VAL A 116 6.37 -42.42 -10.46
CA VAL A 116 6.43 -43.31 -9.30
C VAL A 116 5.05 -43.89 -9.02
N SER A 117 4.98 -45.22 -8.84
CA SER A 117 3.79 -45.95 -8.41
C SER A 117 3.92 -46.46 -6.97
N GLY A 118 2.79 -46.77 -6.33
CA GLY A 118 2.74 -47.37 -4.99
C GLY A 118 2.94 -46.37 -3.85
N VAL A 119 2.72 -45.08 -4.11
CA VAL A 119 2.76 -44.00 -3.11
C VAL A 119 1.41 -43.29 -3.10
N THR A 120 0.81 -43.18 -1.92
CA THR A 120 -0.41 -42.39 -1.70
C THR A 120 -0.09 -41.11 -0.96
N VAL A 121 -0.91 -40.07 -1.16
CA VAL A 121 -0.79 -38.81 -0.43
C VAL A 121 -1.98 -38.68 0.51
N LYS A 122 -1.72 -38.35 1.77
CA LYS A 122 -2.75 -38.05 2.77
C LYS A 122 -2.41 -36.76 3.49
N THR A 123 -3.43 -35.92 3.68
CA THR A 123 -3.35 -34.74 4.55
C THR A 123 -3.90 -35.13 5.92
N TYR A 124 -3.13 -34.85 6.97
CA TYR A 124 -3.52 -35.09 8.36
C TYR A 124 -3.69 -33.76 9.08
N SER A 125 -4.74 -33.64 9.89
CA SER A 125 -4.98 -32.42 10.68
C SER A 125 -4.09 -32.34 11.93
N SER A 126 -3.55 -33.48 12.38
CA SER A 126 -2.74 -33.59 13.57
C SER A 126 -1.81 -34.80 13.51
N LEU A 127 -0.66 -34.74 14.21
CA LEU A 127 0.30 -35.85 14.25
C LEU A 127 -0.32 -37.14 14.82
N SER A 128 -1.28 -37.02 15.74
CA SER A 128 -1.96 -38.16 16.36
C SER A 128 -2.73 -39.04 15.37
N GLU A 129 -3.17 -38.50 14.24
CA GLU A 129 -3.91 -39.21 13.19
C GLU A 129 -3.00 -39.96 12.21
N ALA A 130 -1.70 -39.62 12.17
CA ALA A 130 -0.74 -40.21 11.26
C ALA A 130 -0.38 -41.67 11.65
N PRO A 131 0.25 -42.47 10.77
CA PRO A 131 0.68 -43.83 11.11
C PRO A 131 1.59 -43.87 12.35
N LYS A 132 1.42 -44.87 13.23
CA LYS A 132 2.17 -44.97 14.50
C LYS A 132 3.69 -44.99 14.33
N ASN A 133 4.19 -45.63 13.27
CA ASN A 133 5.62 -45.66 12.97
C ASN A 133 6.14 -44.26 12.57
N LEU A 134 5.33 -43.49 11.84
CA LEU A 134 5.66 -42.10 11.51
C LEU A 134 5.68 -41.22 12.76
N GLN A 135 4.66 -41.34 13.63
CA GLN A 135 4.62 -40.63 14.92
C GLN A 135 5.90 -40.88 15.73
N ALA A 136 6.32 -42.14 15.84
CA ALA A 136 7.53 -42.52 16.56
C ALA A 136 8.80 -41.95 15.91
N ALA A 137 8.91 -41.99 14.58
CA ALA A 137 10.06 -41.49 13.85
C ALA A 137 10.25 -39.96 14.01
N LEU A 138 9.16 -39.20 13.92
CA LEU A 138 9.20 -37.74 14.11
C LEU A 138 9.46 -37.35 15.57
N SER A 139 8.87 -38.09 16.52
CA SER A 139 9.09 -37.86 17.97
C SER A 139 10.56 -38.05 18.39
N LYS A 140 11.28 -39.04 17.83
CA LYS A 140 12.73 -39.19 18.05
C LYS A 140 13.53 -37.94 17.68
N ARG A 141 13.04 -37.17 16.70
CA ARG A 141 13.66 -35.93 16.22
C ARG A 141 13.07 -34.68 16.89
N LYS A 142 12.16 -34.84 17.85
CA LYS A 142 11.42 -33.75 18.51
C LYS A 142 10.72 -32.84 17.50
N PHE A 143 10.24 -33.43 16.40
CA PHE A 143 9.50 -32.71 15.39
C PHE A 143 8.00 -32.92 15.60
N GLU A 144 7.28 -31.81 15.67
CA GLU A 144 5.82 -31.75 15.71
C GLU A 144 5.36 -30.83 14.58
N PRO A 145 4.59 -31.35 13.60
CA PRO A 145 3.99 -30.54 12.55
C PRO A 145 3.12 -29.41 13.12
N ARG A 146 3.11 -28.26 12.43
CA ARG A 146 2.30 -27.10 12.80
C ARG A 146 0.96 -27.18 12.08
N GLY A 147 -0.06 -27.70 12.76
CA GLY A 147 -1.39 -27.84 12.18
C GLY A 147 -1.44 -28.94 11.14
N ALA A 148 -2.12 -28.71 10.01
CA ALA A 148 -2.22 -29.70 8.94
C ALA A 148 -0.91 -29.90 8.17
N PHE A 149 -0.62 -31.14 7.80
CA PHE A 149 0.57 -31.51 7.02
C PHE A 149 0.26 -32.62 6.03
N GLN A 150 1.05 -32.73 4.95
CA GLN A 150 0.89 -33.76 3.93
C GLN A 150 1.90 -34.89 4.14
N VAL A 151 1.48 -36.12 3.92
CA VAL A 151 2.32 -37.31 4.00
C VAL A 151 2.19 -38.11 2.72
N PHE A 152 3.33 -38.35 2.08
CA PHE A 152 3.52 -39.28 0.98
C PHE A 152 3.88 -40.63 1.59
N ILE A 153 3.06 -41.65 1.37
CA ILE A 153 3.11 -42.93 2.07
C ILE A 153 3.33 -44.04 1.05
N ALA A 154 4.42 -44.79 1.17
CA ALA A 154 4.57 -46.05 0.47
C ALA A 154 3.46 -47.03 0.94
N GLU A 155 2.58 -47.45 0.02
CA GLU A 155 1.44 -48.31 0.35
C GLU A 155 1.87 -49.70 0.81
N ASP A 156 2.85 -50.27 0.10
CA ASP A 156 3.55 -51.51 0.46
C ASP A 156 5.04 -51.19 0.68
N PRO A 157 5.49 -51.14 1.95
CA PRO A 157 6.89 -50.87 2.27
C PRO A 157 7.88 -51.85 1.62
N GLN A 158 7.50 -53.13 1.45
CA GLN A 158 8.38 -54.13 0.84
C GLN A 158 8.51 -53.87 -0.66
N ALA A 159 7.40 -53.64 -1.36
CA ALA A 159 7.42 -53.32 -2.79
C ALA A 159 8.18 -52.02 -3.08
N PHE A 160 7.99 -50.98 -2.25
CA PHE A 160 8.72 -49.71 -2.37
C PHE A 160 10.23 -49.91 -2.14
N TYR A 161 10.60 -50.70 -1.13
CA TYR A 161 11.98 -51.05 -0.82
C TYR A 161 12.68 -51.75 -1.99
N ASP A 162 12.04 -52.77 -2.58
CA ASP A 162 12.59 -53.53 -3.71
C ASP A 162 12.64 -52.70 -5.00
N THR A 163 11.68 -51.79 -5.19
CA THR A 163 11.55 -51.01 -6.43
C THR A 163 12.48 -49.80 -6.45
N TYR A 164 12.56 -49.03 -5.37
CA TYR A 164 13.24 -47.73 -5.34
C TYR A 164 14.45 -47.71 -4.41
N VAL A 165 14.32 -48.25 -3.19
CA VAL A 165 15.34 -48.12 -2.13
C VAL A 165 16.58 -48.95 -2.45
N THR A 166 16.44 -50.25 -2.67
CA THR A 166 17.58 -51.14 -2.99
C THR A 166 18.24 -50.79 -4.32
N LYS A 167 17.52 -50.14 -5.23
CA LYS A 167 18.06 -49.65 -6.50
C LYS A 167 18.73 -48.28 -6.38
N GLY A 168 18.65 -47.63 -5.21
CA GLY A 168 19.13 -46.28 -5.00
C GLY A 168 18.54 -45.28 -5.99
N GLN A 169 17.22 -45.37 -6.20
CA GLN A 169 16.51 -44.60 -7.22
C GLN A 169 15.82 -43.39 -6.58
N ASN A 170 16.46 -42.22 -6.67
CA ASN A 170 15.91 -40.97 -6.11
C ASN A 170 14.55 -40.62 -6.73
N ILE A 171 13.68 -40.03 -5.91
CA ILE A 171 12.35 -39.56 -6.30
C ILE A 171 12.27 -38.04 -6.08
N THR A 172 11.70 -37.33 -7.03
CA THR A 172 11.36 -35.92 -6.94
C THR A 172 9.85 -35.78 -6.80
N ILE A 173 9.42 -35.15 -5.71
CA ILE A 173 8.03 -34.79 -5.45
C ILE A 173 7.83 -33.34 -5.88
N THR A 174 6.89 -33.09 -6.79
CA THR A 174 6.43 -31.74 -7.14
C THR A 174 5.04 -31.53 -6.58
N LEU A 175 4.91 -30.53 -5.70
CA LEU A 175 3.70 -30.21 -4.97
C LEU A 175 3.31 -28.74 -5.24
N PRO A 176 2.35 -28.51 -6.16
CA PRO A 176 1.85 -27.17 -6.40
C PRO A 176 1.00 -26.68 -5.22
N MET A 177 1.24 -25.44 -4.77
CA MET A 177 0.46 -24.78 -3.73
C MET A 177 0.08 -23.36 -4.14
N THR A 178 -1.09 -22.88 -3.73
CA THR A 178 -1.55 -21.51 -4.00
C THR A 178 -1.40 -20.65 -2.76
N VAL A 179 -0.87 -19.43 -2.90
CA VAL A 179 -0.83 -18.45 -1.80
C VAL A 179 -2.25 -17.97 -1.51
N ARG A 180 -2.69 -18.03 -0.26
CA ARG A 180 -4.05 -17.68 0.15
C ARG A 180 -4.35 -16.20 -0.05
N GLU A 181 -5.56 -15.89 -0.51
CA GLU A 181 -6.08 -14.53 -0.64
C GLU A 181 -6.10 -13.77 0.70
N SER A 182 -6.29 -14.47 1.82
CA SER A 182 -6.26 -13.88 3.18
C SER A 182 -4.91 -13.30 3.57
N MET A 183 -3.83 -13.62 2.85
CA MET A 183 -2.50 -13.07 3.09
C MET A 183 -2.31 -11.68 2.47
N LEU A 184 -3.26 -11.19 1.68
CA LEU A 184 -3.15 -9.93 0.95
C LEU A 184 -2.84 -8.78 1.90
N HIS A 185 -1.80 -8.01 1.59
CA HIS A 185 -1.35 -6.85 2.40
C HIS A 185 -0.89 -7.23 3.84
N SER A 186 -0.58 -8.50 4.10
CA SER A 186 -0.20 -8.94 5.46
C SER A 186 1.23 -8.58 5.86
N GLY A 187 2.17 -8.51 4.91
CA GLY A 187 3.61 -8.37 5.23
C GLY A 187 4.22 -9.61 5.88
N LYS A 188 3.46 -10.72 5.98
CA LYS A 188 3.88 -11.92 6.70
C LYS A 188 4.79 -12.78 5.83
N SER A 189 5.82 -13.32 6.48
CA SER A 189 6.63 -14.41 5.93
C SER A 189 6.03 -15.76 6.30
N TYR A 190 6.29 -16.77 5.48
CA TYR A 190 5.89 -18.15 5.74
C TYR A 190 7.01 -19.10 5.29
N ASP A 191 7.27 -20.08 6.16
CA ASP A 191 8.33 -21.05 5.99
C ASP A 191 7.72 -22.41 5.69
N ASN A 192 8.28 -23.11 4.71
CA ASN A 192 7.91 -24.47 4.38
C ASN A 192 9.11 -25.42 4.55
N VAL A 193 8.89 -26.54 5.21
CA VAL A 193 9.91 -27.54 5.54
C VAL A 193 9.35 -28.94 5.42
N ALA A 194 10.17 -29.86 4.95
CA ALA A 194 9.78 -31.24 4.76
C ALA A 194 10.76 -32.21 5.43
N TYR A 195 10.34 -33.47 5.55
CA TYR A 195 11.09 -34.55 6.18
C TYR A 195 10.98 -35.83 5.37
N GLN A 196 12.12 -36.44 5.08
CA GLN A 196 12.19 -37.81 4.60
C GLN A 196 12.22 -38.75 5.80
N VAL A 197 11.42 -39.81 5.79
CA VAL A 197 11.35 -40.78 6.89
C VAL A 197 11.49 -42.19 6.35
N ASP A 198 12.66 -42.77 6.55
CA ASP A 198 12.97 -44.11 6.09
C ASP A 198 13.47 -44.96 7.26
N PHE A 199 13.05 -46.24 7.30
CA PHE A 199 13.46 -47.17 8.35
C PHE A 199 13.21 -46.65 9.78
N GLY A 200 12.18 -45.81 9.95
CA GLY A 200 11.82 -45.22 11.25
C GLY A 200 12.76 -44.09 11.72
N GLN A 201 13.56 -43.52 10.82
CA GLN A 201 14.42 -42.37 11.06
C GLN A 201 14.00 -41.22 10.15
N ALA A 202 13.82 -40.03 10.72
CA ALA A 202 13.42 -38.84 9.99
C ALA A 202 14.61 -37.90 9.75
N TYR A 203 14.69 -37.32 8.55
CA TYR A 203 15.74 -36.45 8.03
C TYR A 203 15.12 -35.18 7.45
N LYS A 204 15.57 -34.02 7.92
CA LYS A 204 14.97 -32.71 7.62
C LYS A 204 15.55 -32.11 6.32
N THR A 205 14.71 -31.49 5.51
CA THR A 205 15.18 -30.67 4.38
C THR A 205 15.72 -29.31 4.85
N ASN A 206 16.33 -28.54 3.94
CA ASN A 206 16.42 -27.10 4.14
C ASN A 206 15.02 -26.48 4.25
N THR A 207 14.92 -25.36 4.96
CA THR A 207 13.71 -24.51 4.98
C THR A 207 13.71 -23.62 3.75
N VAL A 208 12.57 -23.48 3.09
CA VAL A 208 12.33 -22.45 2.07
C VAL A 208 11.35 -21.42 2.63
N THR A 209 11.57 -20.15 2.31
CA THR A 209 10.83 -19.02 2.90
C THR A 209 10.35 -18.08 1.81
N ASN A 210 9.18 -17.49 2.00
CA ASN A 210 8.64 -16.44 1.15
C ASN A 210 7.85 -15.45 2.02
N HIS A 211 7.50 -14.31 1.46
CA HIS A 211 6.65 -13.35 2.16
C HIS A 211 5.63 -12.72 1.20
N VAL A 212 4.52 -12.25 1.76
CA VAL A 212 3.51 -11.50 1.00
C VAL A 212 3.69 -10.00 1.21
N PRO A 213 3.86 -9.19 0.15
CA PRO A 213 4.07 -7.75 0.25
C PRO A 213 3.00 -7.00 1.06
N LYS A 214 3.44 -6.02 1.86
CA LYS A 214 2.57 -5.03 2.53
C LYS A 214 2.63 -3.67 1.82
N VAL A 215 1.72 -3.46 0.87
CA VAL A 215 1.70 -2.25 0.03
C VAL A 215 0.87 -1.15 0.68
N THR A 216 1.52 -0.07 1.09
CA THR A 216 0.87 1.05 1.80
C THR A 216 1.04 2.33 0.99
N PRO A 217 0.16 2.62 0.02
CA PRO A 217 0.20 3.89 -0.68
C PRO A 217 -0.23 5.02 0.27
N HIS A 218 0.36 6.20 0.11
CA HIS A 218 0.04 7.36 0.94
C HIS A 218 -0.46 8.53 0.11
N LYS A 219 -1.49 9.24 0.59
CA LYS A 219 -2.00 10.46 -0.04
C LYS A 219 -1.94 11.64 0.92
N PHE A 220 -1.49 12.78 0.39
CA PHE A 220 -1.48 14.05 1.11
C PHE A 220 -1.65 15.20 0.11
N ASN A 221 -2.00 16.38 0.60
CA ASN A 221 -2.18 17.58 -0.19
C ASN A 221 -1.11 18.61 0.15
N THR A 222 -0.59 19.29 -0.87
CA THR A 222 0.42 20.34 -0.72
C THR A 222 0.01 21.63 -1.40
N ASN A 223 0.55 22.75 -0.93
CA ASN A 223 0.55 23.98 -1.71
C ASN A 223 1.69 23.97 -2.75
N LYS A 224 1.77 25.04 -3.57
CA LYS A 224 2.81 25.18 -4.60
C LYS A 224 4.25 25.12 -4.05
N ALA A 225 4.47 25.52 -2.80
CA ALA A 225 5.77 25.48 -2.14
C ALA A 225 6.12 24.09 -1.58
N GLY A 226 5.21 23.11 -1.69
CA GLY A 226 5.40 21.74 -1.20
C GLY A 226 5.07 21.55 0.28
N SER A 227 4.55 22.57 0.98
CA SER A 227 4.11 22.40 2.38
C SER A 227 2.77 21.66 2.43
N THR A 228 2.63 20.74 3.39
CA THR A 228 1.38 20.02 3.60
C THR A 228 0.25 20.96 4.03
N ILE A 229 -0.91 20.77 3.40
CA ILE A 229 -2.12 21.54 3.64
C ILE A 229 -3.32 20.67 4.01
N ASP A 230 -3.09 19.43 4.43
CA ASP A 230 -4.13 18.54 4.95
C ASP A 230 -4.90 19.18 6.11
N GLY A 231 -6.23 19.08 6.08
CA GLY A 231 -7.12 19.65 7.10
C GLY A 231 -7.23 21.17 7.09
N LYS A 232 -6.44 21.87 6.28
CA LYS A 232 -6.45 23.34 6.23
C LYS A 232 -7.63 23.89 5.46
N THR A 233 -7.96 25.16 5.76
CA THR A 233 -8.88 25.95 4.96
C THR A 233 -8.22 26.37 3.66
N ILE A 234 -8.86 26.05 2.55
CA ILE A 234 -8.43 26.44 1.23
C ILE A 234 -9.25 27.64 0.75
N LEU A 235 -8.54 28.69 0.35
CA LEU A 235 -9.15 29.90 -0.20
C LEU A 235 -9.46 29.73 -1.70
N PRO A 236 -10.39 30.53 -2.26
CA PRO A 236 -10.70 30.51 -3.69
C PRO A 236 -9.45 30.64 -4.56
N ASN A 237 -9.47 30.06 -5.76
CA ASN A 237 -8.37 30.05 -6.73
C ASN A 237 -7.07 29.36 -6.26
N THR A 238 -7.07 28.72 -5.09
CA THR A 238 -5.94 27.90 -4.65
C THR A 238 -5.90 26.61 -5.44
N ILE A 239 -4.70 26.22 -5.87
CA ILE A 239 -4.42 24.92 -6.46
C ILE A 239 -3.97 23.97 -5.34
N ASN A 240 -4.68 22.85 -5.22
CA ASN A 240 -4.33 21.71 -4.41
C ASN A 240 -3.35 20.84 -5.21
N TYR A 241 -2.13 20.65 -4.72
CA TYR A 241 -1.17 19.73 -5.32
C TYR A 241 -1.22 18.43 -4.55
N TYR A 242 -2.22 17.60 -4.87
CA TYR A 242 -2.33 16.27 -4.28
C TYR A 242 -1.11 15.45 -4.68
N LYS A 243 -0.58 14.73 -3.70
CA LYS A 243 0.55 13.84 -3.87
C LYS A 243 0.16 12.45 -3.43
N MET A 244 0.49 11.47 -4.26
CA MET A 244 0.39 10.06 -3.92
C MET A 244 1.77 9.42 -3.96
N VAL A 245 2.14 8.72 -2.89
CA VAL A 245 3.39 7.97 -2.79
C VAL A 245 3.09 6.50 -3.08
N LEU A 246 3.72 5.98 -4.13
CA LEU A 246 3.69 4.58 -4.52
C LEU A 246 5.01 3.95 -4.11
N ASP A 247 5.03 3.17 -3.02
CA ASP A 247 6.24 2.49 -2.56
C ASP A 247 6.27 1.04 -3.02
N TYR A 248 7.11 0.74 -4.02
CA TYR A 248 7.29 -0.61 -4.53
C TYR A 248 8.37 -1.40 -3.79
N SER A 249 8.97 -0.87 -2.71
CA SER A 249 10.06 -1.52 -1.97
C SER A 249 9.78 -2.98 -1.59
N GLN A 250 8.52 -3.30 -1.28
CA GLN A 250 8.06 -4.65 -0.91
C GLN A 250 7.98 -5.64 -2.09
N TYR A 251 8.10 -5.16 -3.32
CA TYR A 251 8.14 -5.98 -4.53
C TYR A 251 9.56 -6.17 -5.09
N LYS A 252 10.58 -5.72 -4.36
CA LYS A 252 11.95 -5.93 -4.77
C LYS A 252 12.22 -7.42 -5.03
N ASP A 253 12.79 -7.71 -6.20
CA ASP A 253 13.09 -9.06 -6.67
C ASP A 253 11.86 -9.98 -6.88
N LEU A 254 10.62 -9.45 -6.81
CA LEU A 254 9.41 -10.18 -7.16
C LEU A 254 9.53 -10.79 -8.55
N VAL A 255 9.16 -12.05 -8.72
CA VAL A 255 9.08 -12.71 -10.03
C VAL A 255 7.62 -13.02 -10.34
N VAL A 256 7.13 -12.53 -11.47
CA VAL A 256 5.74 -12.75 -11.92
C VAL A 256 5.72 -13.41 -13.30
N THR A 257 4.59 -14.06 -13.61
CA THR A 257 4.30 -14.59 -14.94
C THR A 257 3.82 -13.47 -15.88
N ASP A 258 3.89 -13.70 -17.19
CA ASP A 258 3.37 -12.74 -18.17
C ASP A 258 1.87 -12.43 -17.97
N ASP A 259 1.06 -13.43 -17.60
CA ASP A 259 -0.38 -13.25 -17.31
C ASP A 259 -0.62 -12.30 -16.13
N THR A 260 0.21 -12.41 -15.08
CA THR A 260 0.14 -11.55 -13.91
C THR A 260 0.63 -10.14 -14.24
N LEU A 261 1.69 -10.03 -15.03
CA LEU A 261 2.25 -8.77 -15.48
C LEU A 261 1.31 -8.01 -16.43
N ALA A 262 0.55 -8.74 -17.27
CA ALA A 262 -0.45 -8.17 -18.17
C ALA A 262 -1.61 -7.47 -17.45
N LYS A 263 -1.82 -7.75 -16.15
CA LYS A 263 -2.79 -7.03 -15.32
C LYS A 263 -2.36 -5.59 -15.01
N GLY A 264 -1.13 -5.20 -15.32
CA GLY A 264 -0.70 -3.80 -15.32
C GLY A 264 -0.54 -3.16 -13.95
N PHE A 265 -0.30 -1.84 -14.00
CA PHE A 265 -0.07 -0.95 -12.87
C PHE A 265 -0.90 0.32 -13.09
N TYR A 266 -1.73 0.64 -12.10
CA TYR A 266 -2.63 1.79 -12.16
C TYR A 266 -2.63 2.56 -10.85
N MET A 267 -2.94 3.85 -10.95
CA MET A 267 -3.40 4.67 -9.83
C MET A 267 -4.79 5.19 -10.18
N VAL A 268 -5.70 5.17 -9.20
CA VAL A 268 -7.05 5.74 -9.32
C VAL A 268 -7.21 6.84 -8.28
N ASP A 269 -7.53 8.05 -8.69
CA ASP A 269 -7.90 9.18 -7.83
C ASP A 269 -9.42 9.36 -7.86
N ASP A 270 -10.08 9.12 -6.72
CA ASP A 270 -11.50 9.40 -6.48
C ASP A 270 -11.61 10.82 -5.94
N TYR A 271 -11.53 11.77 -6.87
CA TYR A 271 -11.50 13.19 -6.56
C TYR A 271 -12.91 13.77 -6.48
N PRO A 272 -13.17 14.74 -5.59
CA PRO A 272 -14.49 15.32 -5.42
C PRO A 272 -14.77 16.31 -6.55
N GLU A 273 -15.34 15.81 -7.66
CA GLU A 273 -15.57 16.59 -8.88
C GLU A 273 -16.61 17.70 -8.69
N GLU A 274 -17.43 17.66 -7.65
CA GLU A 274 -18.32 18.74 -7.27
C GLU A 274 -17.56 19.94 -6.68
N ALA A 275 -16.40 19.70 -6.08
CA ALA A 275 -15.58 20.70 -5.41
C ALA A 275 -14.37 21.15 -6.25
N LEU A 276 -13.82 20.25 -7.07
CA LEU A 276 -12.53 20.43 -7.72
C LEU A 276 -12.60 20.31 -9.24
N THR A 277 -11.74 21.07 -9.90
CA THR A 277 -11.46 21.00 -11.33
C THR A 277 -10.04 20.48 -11.53
N LEU A 278 -9.87 19.46 -12.37
CA LEU A 278 -8.56 18.87 -12.66
C LEU A 278 -7.68 19.82 -13.47
N ASN A 279 -6.38 19.83 -13.18
CA ASN A 279 -5.37 20.52 -14.00
C ASN A 279 -4.43 19.48 -14.65
N PRO A 280 -4.84 18.84 -15.76
CA PRO A 280 -4.15 17.69 -16.34
C PRO A 280 -2.71 18.00 -16.79
N ASP A 281 -2.45 19.22 -17.28
CA ASP A 281 -1.12 19.62 -17.77
C ASP A 281 -0.06 19.66 -16.65
N GLY A 282 -0.49 19.76 -15.39
CA GLY A 282 0.40 19.75 -14.23
C GLY A 282 0.67 18.36 -13.66
N VAL A 283 0.05 17.31 -14.20
CA VAL A 283 0.22 15.93 -13.75
C VAL A 283 1.62 15.45 -14.10
N HIS A 284 2.35 14.97 -13.09
CA HIS A 284 3.69 14.40 -13.28
C HIS A 284 4.02 13.39 -12.18
N ILE A 285 5.00 12.55 -12.46
CA ILE A 285 5.47 11.50 -11.54
C ILE A 285 6.97 11.64 -11.41
N MET A 286 7.46 11.69 -10.17
CA MET A 286 8.90 11.73 -9.87
C MET A 286 9.32 10.46 -9.16
N ASP A 287 10.52 9.96 -9.45
CA ASP A 287 11.19 8.98 -8.61
C ASP A 287 11.78 9.66 -7.34
N LYS A 288 12.27 8.85 -6.41
CA LYS A 288 12.89 9.34 -5.16
C LYS A 288 14.14 10.20 -5.40
N SER A 289 14.77 10.09 -6.58
CA SER A 289 15.93 10.89 -6.97
C SER A 289 15.55 12.23 -7.62
N GLY A 290 14.26 12.50 -7.81
CA GLY A 290 13.74 13.70 -8.45
C GLY A 290 13.69 13.63 -9.98
N ASN A 291 13.91 12.44 -10.58
CA ASN A 291 13.80 12.28 -12.02
C ASN A 291 12.35 12.06 -12.44
N LEU A 292 12.00 12.60 -13.61
CA LEU A 292 10.68 12.40 -14.20
C LEU A 292 10.51 10.95 -14.67
N VAL A 293 9.45 10.29 -14.18
CA VAL A 293 9.01 8.98 -14.66
C VAL A 293 8.22 9.15 -15.95
N LYS A 294 8.57 8.37 -16.97
CA LYS A 294 7.94 8.37 -18.30
C LYS A 294 7.16 7.06 -18.54
N GLY A 295 6.29 7.06 -19.55
CA GLY A 295 5.51 5.88 -19.94
C GLY A 295 4.31 5.62 -19.03
N VAL A 296 3.70 6.69 -18.52
CA VAL A 296 2.45 6.66 -17.76
C VAL A 296 1.50 7.67 -18.38
N SER A 297 0.31 7.21 -18.78
CA SER A 297 -0.77 8.04 -19.31
C SER A 297 -1.80 8.36 -18.23
N VAL A 298 -2.48 9.50 -18.36
CA VAL A 298 -3.57 9.93 -17.47
C VAL A 298 -4.87 10.03 -18.27
N LYS A 299 -5.97 9.53 -17.71
CA LYS A 299 -7.30 9.62 -18.30
C LYS A 299 -8.38 9.76 -17.23
N THR A 300 -9.37 10.60 -17.48
CA THR A 300 -10.55 10.75 -16.62
C THR A 300 -11.69 9.90 -17.16
N TYR A 301 -12.45 9.27 -16.26
CA TYR A 301 -13.65 8.50 -16.54
C TYR A 301 -14.82 9.09 -15.75
N ALA A 302 -16.04 9.03 -16.30
CA ALA A 302 -17.21 9.59 -15.61
C ALA A 302 -17.62 8.78 -14.38
N ASN A 303 -17.22 7.50 -14.32
CA ASN A 303 -17.44 6.59 -13.19
C ASN A 303 -16.57 5.34 -13.30
N LEU A 304 -16.50 4.55 -12.22
CA LEU A 304 -15.71 3.31 -12.16
C LEU A 304 -16.10 2.31 -13.27
N SER A 305 -17.37 2.23 -13.68
CA SER A 305 -17.82 1.23 -14.66
C SER A 305 -17.29 1.47 -16.08
N GLU A 306 -16.79 2.67 -16.36
CA GLU A 306 -16.15 3.04 -17.63
C GLU A 306 -14.64 2.79 -17.65
N ALA A 307 -14.03 2.54 -16.48
CA ALA A 307 -12.60 2.28 -16.36
C ALA A 307 -12.21 0.90 -16.94
N PRO A 308 -10.92 0.63 -17.21
CA PRO A 308 -10.46 -0.70 -17.61
C PRO A 308 -10.97 -1.81 -16.68
N LYS A 309 -11.34 -2.96 -17.26
CA LYS A 309 -11.98 -4.07 -16.54
C LYS A 309 -11.16 -4.57 -15.34
N VAL A 310 -9.83 -4.59 -15.47
CA VAL A 310 -8.91 -4.96 -14.39
C VAL A 310 -9.02 -4.04 -13.17
N ILE A 311 -9.27 -2.74 -13.38
CA ILE A 311 -9.51 -1.77 -12.30
C ILE A 311 -10.83 -2.09 -11.62
N GLN A 312 -11.90 -2.29 -12.40
CA GLN A 312 -13.23 -2.61 -11.87
C GLN A 312 -13.20 -3.86 -10.99
N GLU A 313 -12.56 -4.93 -11.48
CA GLU A 313 -12.46 -6.21 -10.76
C GLU A 313 -11.61 -6.08 -9.49
N ALA A 314 -10.48 -5.36 -9.54
CA ALA A 314 -9.61 -5.14 -8.39
C ALA A 314 -10.34 -4.35 -7.28
N MET A 315 -11.07 -3.31 -7.65
CA MET A 315 -11.86 -2.48 -6.74
C MET A 315 -13.03 -3.27 -6.14
N ALA A 316 -13.77 -4.03 -6.96
CA ALA A 316 -14.89 -4.85 -6.52
C ALA A 316 -14.48 -5.93 -5.51
N LYS A 317 -13.34 -6.61 -5.71
CA LYS A 317 -12.80 -7.60 -4.75
C LYS A 317 -12.54 -7.00 -3.36
N ARG A 318 -12.30 -5.69 -3.30
CA ARG A 318 -12.04 -4.94 -2.07
C ARG A 318 -13.25 -4.12 -1.60
N GLN A 319 -14.37 -4.20 -2.31
CA GLN A 319 -15.59 -3.43 -2.05
C GLN A 319 -15.33 -1.91 -2.07
N PHE A 320 -14.38 -1.46 -2.89
CA PHE A 320 -14.13 -0.05 -3.11
C PHE A 320 -15.09 0.51 -4.15
N THR A 321 -15.81 1.57 -3.79
CA THR A 321 -16.82 2.23 -4.63
C THR A 321 -16.55 3.73 -4.72
N PRO A 322 -15.65 4.16 -5.63
CA PRO A 322 -15.43 5.56 -5.95
C PRO A 322 -16.75 6.26 -6.30
N LYS A 323 -16.85 7.55 -5.98
CA LYS A 323 -18.06 8.35 -6.21
C LYS A 323 -17.88 9.17 -7.47
N GLY A 324 -18.76 8.97 -8.44
CA GLY A 324 -18.76 9.78 -9.65
C GLY A 324 -17.43 9.68 -10.41
N ALA A 325 -16.88 10.81 -10.85
CA ALA A 325 -15.75 10.85 -11.76
C ALA A 325 -14.43 10.40 -11.09
N ILE A 326 -13.60 9.67 -11.84
CA ILE A 326 -12.29 9.21 -11.38
C ILE A 326 -11.19 9.60 -12.37
N GLN A 327 -10.01 9.93 -11.85
CA GLN A 327 -8.80 10.11 -12.66
C GLN A 327 -7.93 8.86 -12.53
N VAL A 328 -7.52 8.28 -13.66
CA VAL A 328 -6.74 7.05 -13.71
C VAL A 328 -5.41 7.31 -14.38
N LEU A 329 -4.32 6.92 -13.72
CA LEU A 329 -2.99 6.85 -14.31
C LEU A 329 -2.69 5.39 -14.64
N SER A 330 -2.14 5.15 -15.83
CA SER A 330 -1.88 3.79 -16.36
C SER A 330 -0.47 3.69 -16.89
N ALA A 331 0.30 2.68 -16.47
CA ALA A 331 1.58 2.38 -17.08
C ALA A 331 1.38 1.90 -18.53
N ASP A 332 1.94 2.61 -19.50
CA ASP A 332 1.73 2.37 -20.93
C ASP A 332 2.34 1.03 -21.39
N ASN A 333 3.47 0.66 -20.79
CA ASN A 333 4.14 -0.63 -20.98
C ASN A 333 4.37 -1.29 -19.62
N PRO A 334 3.48 -2.21 -19.19
CA PRO A 334 3.59 -2.88 -17.90
C PRO A 334 4.94 -3.56 -17.67
N LYS A 335 5.52 -4.19 -18.70
CA LYS A 335 6.81 -4.89 -18.57
C LYS A 335 7.96 -3.92 -18.32
N ALA A 336 8.03 -2.83 -19.08
CA ALA A 336 9.06 -1.82 -18.88
C ALA A 336 8.93 -1.13 -17.51
N PHE A 337 7.70 -0.80 -17.11
CA PHE A 337 7.42 -0.21 -15.80
C PHE A 337 7.81 -1.14 -14.65
N TYR A 338 7.47 -2.43 -14.76
CA TYR A 338 7.81 -3.45 -13.79
C TYR A 338 9.34 -3.61 -13.61
N GLU A 339 10.08 -3.78 -14.71
CA GLU A 339 11.53 -3.97 -14.65
C GLU A 339 12.27 -2.72 -14.14
N THR A 340 11.72 -1.52 -14.38
CA THR A 340 12.38 -0.25 -14.03
C THR A 340 12.07 0.23 -12.62
N TYR A 341 10.84 0.03 -12.14
CA TYR A 341 10.36 0.63 -10.90
C TYR A 341 9.89 -0.39 -9.86
N VAL A 342 9.13 -1.40 -10.28
CA VAL A 342 8.47 -2.32 -9.35
C VAL A 342 9.44 -3.37 -8.82
N LYS A 343 10.08 -4.13 -9.72
CA LYS A 343 11.04 -5.19 -9.39
C LYS A 343 12.30 -4.67 -8.71
N THR A 344 12.67 -3.42 -8.98
CA THR A 344 13.80 -2.73 -8.32
C THR A 344 13.42 -2.12 -6.98
N GLY A 345 12.12 -2.09 -6.63
CA GLY A 345 11.63 -1.57 -5.36
C GLY A 345 11.73 -0.05 -5.22
N GLN A 346 11.47 0.71 -6.29
CA GLN A 346 11.52 2.17 -6.28
C GLN A 346 10.30 2.79 -5.57
N THR A 347 10.47 4.01 -5.07
CA THR A 347 9.37 4.83 -4.58
C THR A 347 9.08 5.94 -5.58
N LEU A 348 7.82 6.08 -5.99
CA LEU A 348 7.36 7.10 -6.92
C LEU A 348 6.41 8.07 -6.21
N VAL A 349 6.44 9.35 -6.61
CA VAL A 349 5.54 10.40 -6.14
C VAL A 349 4.77 10.96 -7.32
N VAL A 350 3.48 10.68 -7.37
CA VAL A 350 2.54 11.24 -8.34
C VAL A 350 2.04 12.59 -7.81
N THR A 351 2.06 13.63 -8.63
CA THR A 351 1.45 14.93 -8.31
C THR A 351 0.25 15.18 -9.23
N LEU A 352 -0.91 15.45 -8.64
CA LEU A 352 -2.18 15.72 -9.31
C LEU A 352 -2.71 17.10 -8.89
N PRO A 353 -2.43 18.16 -9.68
CA PRO A 353 -2.91 19.49 -9.34
C PRO A 353 -4.41 19.64 -9.64
N MET A 354 -5.16 20.24 -8.71
CA MET A 354 -6.61 20.46 -8.81
C MET A 354 -7.00 21.83 -8.24
N THR A 355 -7.81 22.59 -8.96
CA THR A 355 -8.28 23.92 -8.55
C THR A 355 -9.68 23.83 -7.94
N ILE A 356 -9.92 24.58 -6.87
CA ILE A 356 -11.26 24.70 -6.28
C ILE A 356 -12.23 25.42 -7.21
N LYS A 357 -13.45 24.91 -7.30
CA LYS A 357 -14.58 25.56 -7.96
C LYS A 357 -15.10 26.73 -7.12
N ASN A 358 -15.34 27.87 -7.78
CA ASN A 358 -15.79 29.09 -7.12
C ASN A 358 -17.21 28.95 -6.52
N GLU A 359 -18.03 28.03 -7.01
CA GLU A 359 -19.37 27.78 -6.49
C GLU A 359 -19.33 27.33 -5.03
N LEU A 360 -18.33 26.53 -4.65
CA LEU A 360 -18.17 26.01 -3.29
C LEU A 360 -17.87 27.12 -2.27
N THR A 361 -17.35 28.27 -2.70
CA THR A 361 -17.03 29.39 -1.81
C THR A 361 -18.29 30.17 -1.39
N LYS A 362 -19.41 29.98 -2.10
CA LYS A 362 -20.71 30.57 -1.77
C LYS A 362 -21.46 29.78 -0.69
N THR A 363 -21.31 28.46 -0.70
CA THR A 363 -21.94 27.58 0.28
C THR A 363 -21.02 27.29 1.47
N GLY A 364 -19.70 27.32 1.24
CA GLY A 364 -18.73 26.68 2.11
C GLY A 364 -18.88 25.16 2.08
N GLY A 365 -17.96 24.46 2.75
CA GLY A 365 -18.08 23.01 2.92
C GLY A 365 -16.75 22.32 3.12
N LYS A 366 -16.82 21.00 3.32
CA LYS A 366 -15.65 20.11 3.27
C LYS A 366 -15.67 19.34 1.96
N TYR A 367 -14.49 18.97 1.49
CA TYR A 367 -14.33 18.02 0.40
C TYR A 367 -13.24 17.03 0.79
N GLU A 368 -13.38 15.82 0.27
CA GLU A 368 -12.55 14.67 0.61
C GLU A 368 -11.98 14.09 -0.67
N ASN A 369 -10.71 13.69 -0.64
CA ASN A 369 -10.07 13.07 -1.79
C ASN A 369 -9.34 11.79 -1.38
N THR A 370 -9.64 10.67 -2.04
CA THR A 370 -9.06 9.34 -1.76
C THR A 370 -8.39 8.81 -3.03
N ALA A 371 -7.34 8.01 -2.92
CA ALA A 371 -6.75 7.34 -4.07
C ALA A 371 -6.50 5.86 -3.80
N TYR A 372 -6.19 5.14 -4.88
CA TYR A 372 -5.97 3.71 -4.88
C TYR A 372 -4.78 3.36 -5.77
N GLN A 373 -3.88 2.52 -5.27
CA GLN A 373 -2.82 1.87 -6.04
C GLN A 373 -3.33 0.50 -6.47
N ILE A 374 -3.17 0.15 -7.75
CA ILE A 374 -3.58 -1.14 -8.28
C ILE A 374 -2.38 -1.76 -9.00
N ASP A 375 -1.83 -2.82 -8.42
CA ASP A 375 -0.69 -3.55 -8.98
C ASP A 375 -1.08 -4.99 -9.21
N PHE A 376 -0.81 -5.52 -10.40
CA PHE A 376 -1.11 -6.93 -10.72
C PHE A 376 -2.60 -7.30 -10.50
N GLY A 377 -3.50 -6.32 -10.60
CA GLY A 377 -4.92 -6.46 -10.32
C GLY A 377 -5.29 -6.56 -8.83
N LEU A 378 -4.41 -6.13 -7.92
CA LEU A 378 -4.64 -6.04 -6.48
C LEU A 378 -4.75 -4.56 -6.09
N ALA A 379 -5.86 -4.17 -5.46
CA ALA A 379 -6.12 -2.78 -5.07
C ALA A 379 -5.76 -2.50 -3.60
N TYR A 380 -5.12 -1.35 -3.39
CA TYR A 380 -4.71 -0.80 -2.08
C TYR A 380 -5.19 0.65 -1.98
N VAL A 381 -5.79 1.02 -0.85
CA VAL A 381 -6.39 2.35 -0.63
C VAL A 381 -5.45 3.25 0.18
N THR A 382 -5.42 4.55 -0.12
CA THR A 382 -4.69 5.56 0.66
C THR A 382 -5.52 6.07 1.83
N GLU A 383 -4.93 6.96 2.62
CA GLU A 383 -5.71 7.86 3.47
C GLU A 383 -6.64 8.75 2.63
N THR A 384 -7.76 9.15 3.23
CA THR A 384 -8.65 10.18 2.70
C THR A 384 -8.18 11.55 3.20
N VAL A 385 -7.84 12.44 2.27
CA VAL A 385 -7.42 13.81 2.60
C VAL A 385 -8.65 14.71 2.64
N VAL A 386 -8.82 15.43 3.75
CA VAL A 386 -9.96 16.33 3.96
C VAL A 386 -9.49 17.77 3.99
N ASN A 387 -10.18 18.64 3.27
CA ASN A 387 -9.97 20.09 3.30
C ASN A 387 -11.31 20.81 3.44
N ASN A 388 -11.28 22.09 3.82
CA ASN A 388 -12.49 22.90 3.92
C ASN A 388 -12.39 24.18 3.10
N VAL A 389 -13.52 24.65 2.60
CA VAL A 389 -13.67 25.93 1.89
C VAL A 389 -14.58 26.83 2.72
N PRO A 390 -14.17 28.10 2.99
CA PRO A 390 -14.99 29.00 3.76
C PRO A 390 -16.18 29.49 2.95
N LYS A 391 -17.33 29.64 3.62
CA LYS A 391 -18.44 30.44 3.09
C LYS A 391 -18.05 31.91 3.14
N LEU A 392 -17.99 32.57 1.99
CA LEU A 392 -17.71 34.00 1.90
C LEU A 392 -19.03 34.77 1.77
N ASP A 393 -19.36 35.57 2.79
CA ASP A 393 -20.68 36.22 2.94
C ASP A 393 -20.54 37.70 3.36
N PRO A 394 -20.06 38.58 2.45
CA PRO A 394 -19.95 40.01 2.74
C PRO A 394 -21.33 40.67 2.87
N GLN A 395 -21.43 41.73 3.67
CA GLN A 395 -22.68 42.46 3.93
C GLN A 395 -22.49 43.97 3.67
N LYS A 396 -23.57 44.67 3.33
CA LYS A 396 -23.61 46.13 3.19
C LYS A 396 -24.68 46.70 4.12
N ASP A 397 -24.36 47.79 4.79
CA ASP A 397 -25.27 48.49 5.72
C ASP A 397 -25.07 50.01 5.58
N VAL A 398 -25.97 50.80 6.19
CA VAL A 398 -25.94 52.26 6.20
C VAL A 398 -25.92 52.76 7.64
N VAL A 399 -24.95 53.58 8.01
CA VAL A 399 -24.83 54.13 9.37
C VAL A 399 -24.43 55.61 9.34
N VAL A 400 -24.86 56.39 10.32
CA VAL A 400 -24.43 57.80 10.45
C VAL A 400 -23.27 57.95 11.43
N ASP A 401 -23.30 57.16 12.51
CA ASP A 401 -22.31 57.21 13.59
C ASP A 401 -21.47 55.92 13.62
N LEU A 402 -20.16 56.08 13.55
CA LEU A 402 -19.16 55.01 13.62
C LEU A 402 -19.06 54.37 15.01
N SER A 403 -19.49 55.05 16.06
CA SER A 403 -19.45 54.57 17.45
C SER A 403 -20.64 53.68 17.80
N GLN A 404 -21.86 54.12 17.46
CA GLN A 404 -23.09 53.37 17.76
C GLN A 404 -23.46 52.35 16.67
N LYS A 405 -23.00 52.55 15.43
CA LYS A 405 -23.19 51.64 14.27
C LYS A 405 -24.64 51.18 14.07
N LYS A 406 -25.62 52.05 14.38
CA LYS A 406 -27.04 51.75 14.22
C LYS A 406 -27.41 51.71 12.75
N SER A 407 -27.86 50.56 12.27
CA SER A 407 -28.31 50.36 10.90
C SER A 407 -29.49 51.27 10.53
N LEU A 408 -29.37 51.88 9.36
CA LEU A 408 -30.38 52.68 8.67
C LEU A 408 -30.85 52.01 7.37
N ASP A 409 -30.53 50.73 7.15
CA ASP A 409 -31.07 49.99 6.03
C ASP A 409 -32.61 50.00 6.06
N GLY A 410 -33.23 50.22 4.89
CA GLY A 410 -34.66 50.41 4.72
C GLY A 410 -35.25 51.71 5.28
N LYS A 411 -34.43 52.65 5.78
CA LYS A 411 -34.90 53.93 6.36
C LYS A 411 -34.56 55.12 5.48
N SER A 412 -35.27 56.23 5.69
CA SER A 412 -35.01 57.48 4.98
C SER A 412 -33.80 58.22 5.54
N LEU A 413 -32.99 58.79 4.64
CA LEU A 413 -31.94 59.76 4.95
C LEU A 413 -32.42 61.16 4.56
N ALA A 414 -32.11 62.17 5.37
CA ALA A 414 -32.45 63.55 5.06
C ALA A 414 -31.56 64.08 3.93
N MET A 415 -32.11 65.00 3.13
CA MET A 415 -31.32 65.73 2.13
C MET A 415 -30.13 66.43 2.81
N ASN A 416 -28.96 66.40 2.19
CA ASN A 416 -27.68 66.89 2.69
C ASN A 416 -27.10 66.14 3.89
N GLN A 417 -27.72 65.04 4.34
CA GLN A 417 -27.20 64.24 5.44
C GLN A 417 -25.89 63.53 5.04
N VAL A 418 -24.89 63.66 5.90
CA VAL A 418 -23.67 62.85 5.84
C VAL A 418 -23.93 61.52 6.52
N PHE A 419 -23.61 60.44 5.83
CA PHE A 419 -23.75 59.07 6.32
C PHE A 419 -22.56 58.23 5.83
N ASN A 420 -22.53 56.94 6.18
CA ASN A 420 -21.52 56.01 5.71
C ASN A 420 -22.17 54.73 5.19
N TYR A 421 -21.77 54.29 4.01
CA TYR A 421 -21.93 52.88 3.65
C TYR A 421 -20.92 52.07 4.46
N ARG A 422 -21.43 51.12 5.24
CA ARG A 422 -20.62 50.15 5.98
C ARG A 422 -20.54 48.87 5.16
N LEU A 423 -19.38 48.65 4.56
CA LEU A 423 -19.07 47.44 3.81
C LEU A 423 -18.41 46.45 4.74
N VAL A 424 -19.15 45.43 5.17
CA VAL A 424 -18.66 44.38 6.06
C VAL A 424 -18.09 43.26 5.21
N GLY A 425 -16.78 43.07 5.26
CA GLY A 425 -16.13 42.07 4.43
C GLY A 425 -16.39 40.65 4.93
N ALA A 426 -16.21 39.67 4.04
CA ALA A 426 -16.36 38.27 4.40
C ALA A 426 -15.34 37.87 5.48
N ARG A 427 -15.75 36.99 6.41
CA ARG A 427 -14.86 36.43 7.43
C ARG A 427 -13.98 35.35 6.84
N ILE A 428 -12.67 35.57 6.90
CA ILE A 428 -11.66 34.61 6.50
C ILE A 428 -11.26 33.81 7.75
N PRO A 429 -11.43 32.48 7.76
CA PRO A 429 -11.10 31.69 8.94
C PRO A 429 -9.59 31.53 9.11
N ALA A 430 -9.24 31.06 10.31
CA ALA A 430 -7.90 30.61 10.67
C ALA A 430 -7.52 29.30 9.95
N ASN A 431 -6.30 28.84 10.19
CA ASN A 431 -5.73 27.61 9.65
C ASN A 431 -5.75 27.52 8.12
N ARG A 432 -5.38 28.62 7.46
CA ARG A 432 -5.33 28.68 5.99
C ARG A 432 -4.16 27.89 5.40
N ALA A 433 -4.40 27.35 4.20
CA ALA A 433 -3.38 26.66 3.41
C ALA A 433 -2.38 27.60 2.72
N THR A 434 -2.80 28.83 2.46
CA THR A 434 -2.01 29.85 1.78
C THR A 434 -2.15 31.19 2.49
N PRO A 435 -1.19 32.12 2.28
CA PRO A 435 -1.36 33.51 2.66
C PRO A 435 -2.63 34.11 2.02
N LEU A 436 -3.19 35.12 2.68
CA LEU A 436 -4.22 35.96 2.07
C LEU A 436 -3.48 36.98 1.17
N ILE A 437 -3.85 37.06 -0.10
CA ILE A 437 -3.13 37.90 -1.08
C ILE A 437 -4.00 38.99 -1.70
N ASP A 438 -5.32 38.91 -1.51
CA ASP A 438 -6.29 39.90 -1.99
C ASP A 438 -7.48 39.95 -1.02
N TYR A 439 -7.83 41.17 -0.63
CA TYR A 439 -9.03 41.48 0.13
C TYR A 439 -9.42 42.91 -0.21
N ARG A 440 -10.56 43.09 -0.89
CA ARG A 440 -10.97 44.39 -1.41
C ARG A 440 -12.48 44.56 -1.36
N PHE A 441 -12.88 45.82 -1.38
CA PHE A 441 -14.26 46.27 -1.43
C PHE A 441 -14.42 47.12 -2.68
N ASN A 442 -15.29 46.68 -3.60
CA ASN A 442 -15.65 47.46 -4.77
C ASN A 442 -17.10 47.90 -4.57
N ASP A 443 -17.33 49.20 -4.47
CA ASP A 443 -18.65 49.80 -4.37
C ASP A 443 -18.93 50.60 -5.64
N ASP A 444 -20.04 50.27 -6.29
CA ASP A 444 -20.63 51.00 -7.41
C ASP A 444 -21.87 51.69 -6.83
N TYR A 445 -21.69 52.94 -6.37
CA TYR A 445 -22.71 53.72 -5.69
C TYR A 445 -23.48 54.57 -6.70
N ASP A 446 -24.75 54.87 -6.39
CA ASP A 446 -25.56 55.75 -7.23
C ASP A 446 -25.13 57.21 -7.05
N GLU A 447 -24.27 57.66 -7.95
CA GLU A 447 -23.70 59.00 -7.96
C GLU A 447 -24.71 60.10 -8.28
N SER A 448 -25.94 59.75 -8.68
CA SER A 448 -27.02 60.72 -8.88
C SER A 448 -27.72 61.14 -7.57
N HIS A 449 -27.57 60.34 -6.51
CA HIS A 449 -28.16 60.60 -5.19
C HIS A 449 -27.11 60.80 -4.10
N ASP A 450 -25.99 60.09 -4.20
CA ASP A 450 -24.97 60.01 -3.16
C ASP A 450 -23.60 60.48 -3.67
N ALA A 451 -23.02 61.48 -3.00
CA ALA A 451 -21.70 62.01 -3.33
C ALA A 451 -20.62 61.41 -2.43
N TYR A 452 -19.54 60.91 -3.04
CA TYR A 452 -18.36 60.42 -2.33
C TYR A 452 -17.21 61.44 -2.39
N ASN A 453 -16.74 61.90 -1.23
CA ASN A 453 -15.72 62.95 -1.12
C ASN A 453 -14.31 62.41 -0.76
N GLY A 454 -14.04 61.12 -0.97
CA GLY A 454 -12.71 60.55 -0.70
C GLY A 454 -12.43 60.19 0.76
N VAL A 455 -13.42 60.31 1.65
CA VAL A 455 -13.24 60.01 3.08
C VAL A 455 -13.71 58.60 3.40
N TYR A 456 -12.80 57.76 3.88
CA TYR A 456 -13.14 56.42 4.36
C TYR A 456 -12.30 56.01 5.57
N LYS A 457 -12.77 54.99 6.30
CA LYS A 457 -12.02 54.31 7.35
C LYS A 457 -12.22 52.81 7.29
N ALA A 458 -11.21 52.04 7.67
CA ALA A 458 -11.28 50.59 7.75
C ALA A 458 -10.95 50.10 9.17
N TYR A 459 -11.69 49.12 9.68
CA TYR A 459 -11.48 48.57 11.02
C TYR A 459 -11.49 47.03 11.02
N THR A 460 -10.68 46.42 11.88
CA THR A 460 -10.75 44.97 12.11
C THR A 460 -12.05 44.60 12.84
N LEU A 461 -12.63 43.46 12.47
CA LEU A 461 -13.83 42.90 13.11
C LEU A 461 -13.55 41.70 14.03
N VAL A 462 -12.32 41.22 14.01
CA VAL A 462 -11.77 40.14 14.83
C VAL A 462 -10.38 40.55 15.34
N ASP A 463 -9.86 39.82 16.31
CA ASP A 463 -8.44 39.91 16.65
C ASP A 463 -7.62 39.32 15.50
N VAL A 464 -6.59 40.05 15.06
CA VAL A 464 -5.76 39.67 13.92
C VAL A 464 -4.32 39.51 14.39
N THR A 465 -3.78 38.31 14.28
CA THR A 465 -2.38 38.00 14.60
C THR A 465 -1.52 38.05 13.33
N LEU A 466 -0.42 38.80 13.37
CA LEU A 466 0.57 38.86 12.31
C LEU A 466 1.63 37.75 12.48
N LYS A 467 2.40 37.48 11.42
CA LYS A 467 3.45 36.46 11.42
C LYS A 467 4.58 36.72 12.42
N ASP A 468 4.82 37.98 12.77
CA ASP A 468 5.78 38.38 13.81
C ASP A 468 5.25 38.16 15.25
N GLY A 469 3.99 37.73 15.39
CA GLY A 469 3.34 37.48 16.67
C GLY A 469 2.60 38.68 17.25
N SER A 470 2.68 39.86 16.64
CA SER A 470 1.88 41.02 17.05
C SER A 470 0.38 40.76 16.82
N VAL A 471 -0.45 41.39 17.66
CA VAL A 471 -1.91 41.25 17.59
C VAL A 471 -2.52 42.63 17.41
N LEU A 472 -3.37 42.76 16.39
CA LEU A 472 -4.28 43.88 16.21
C LEU A 472 -5.62 43.49 16.84
N PRO A 473 -6.01 44.07 18.00
CA PRO A 473 -7.28 43.77 18.61
C PRO A 473 -8.45 44.11 17.67
N LYS A 474 -9.58 43.45 17.87
CA LYS A 474 -10.85 43.83 17.23
C LYS A 474 -11.13 45.33 17.40
N GLY A 475 -11.52 45.98 16.30
CA GLY A 475 -11.80 47.42 16.26
C GLY A 475 -10.56 48.29 16.02
N THR A 476 -9.40 47.69 15.75
CA THR A 476 -8.20 48.45 15.37
C THR A 476 -8.41 49.11 14.01
N GLU A 477 -8.11 50.40 13.90
CA GLU A 477 -8.13 51.11 12.62
C GLU A 477 -6.97 50.63 11.73
N VAL A 478 -7.31 50.19 10.53
CA VAL A 478 -6.38 49.61 9.54
C VAL A 478 -6.39 50.36 8.20
N THR A 479 -6.97 51.56 8.16
CA THR A 479 -7.01 52.44 6.97
C THR A 479 -5.62 52.69 6.37
N LYS A 480 -4.56 52.73 7.20
CA LYS A 480 -3.18 52.90 6.72
C LYS A 480 -2.66 51.73 5.89
N TYR A 481 -3.31 50.57 5.94
CA TYR A 481 -2.97 49.37 5.17
C TYR A 481 -3.89 49.19 3.95
N THR A 482 -4.59 50.24 3.54
CA THR A 482 -5.49 50.19 2.38
C THR A 482 -5.15 51.28 1.37
N LEU A 483 -5.38 50.96 0.10
CA LEU A 483 -5.31 51.87 -1.03
C LEU A 483 -6.72 52.11 -1.56
N GLN A 484 -6.96 53.35 -2.00
CA GLN A 484 -8.22 53.78 -2.58
C GLN A 484 -8.03 54.13 -4.06
N GLU A 485 -8.92 53.60 -4.90
CA GLU A 485 -9.11 54.00 -6.29
C GLU A 485 -10.54 54.54 -6.43
N VAL A 486 -10.72 55.71 -7.05
CA VAL A 486 -12.02 56.38 -7.20
C VAL A 486 -12.20 56.81 -8.65
N ASP A 487 -13.35 56.49 -9.25
CA ASP A 487 -13.82 57.07 -10.50
C ASP A 487 -15.18 57.72 -10.23
N THR A 488 -15.16 59.00 -9.87
CA THR A 488 -16.37 59.78 -9.54
C THR A 488 -17.27 59.99 -10.76
N SER A 489 -16.76 59.81 -11.98
CA SER A 489 -17.57 59.92 -13.20
C SER A 489 -18.46 58.72 -13.44
N LYS A 490 -18.19 57.60 -12.75
CA LYS A 490 -18.93 56.34 -12.83
C LYS A 490 -19.51 55.89 -11.50
N GLY A 491 -19.40 56.72 -10.45
CA GLY A 491 -19.85 56.33 -9.11
C GLY A 491 -19.10 55.14 -8.51
N THR A 492 -17.84 54.88 -8.88
CA THR A 492 -17.12 53.69 -8.37
C THR A 492 -16.01 54.03 -7.39
N VAL A 493 -15.90 53.21 -6.34
CA VAL A 493 -14.81 53.24 -5.37
C VAL A 493 -14.33 51.83 -5.07
N THR A 494 -13.00 51.65 -5.13
CA THR A 494 -12.33 50.41 -4.73
C THR A 494 -11.42 50.69 -3.54
N ILE A 495 -11.63 49.97 -2.44
CA ILE A 495 -10.71 49.93 -1.30
C ILE A 495 -10.02 48.58 -1.30
N ARG A 496 -8.70 48.58 -1.49
CA ARG A 496 -7.87 47.37 -1.54
C ARG A 496 -6.92 47.34 -0.35
N PHE A 497 -6.86 46.22 0.36
CA PHE A 497 -5.81 46.03 1.36
C PHE A 497 -4.45 45.81 0.69
N ASP A 498 -3.42 46.42 1.26
CA ASP A 498 -2.04 46.25 0.84
C ASP A 498 -1.64 44.77 0.89
N LYS A 499 -0.97 44.31 -0.16
CA LYS A 499 -0.62 42.90 -0.33
C LYS A 499 0.37 42.44 0.74
N ASP A 500 1.37 43.26 1.08
CA ASP A 500 2.38 42.90 2.06
C ASP A 500 1.76 42.80 3.47
N PHE A 501 0.81 43.69 3.79
CA PHE A 501 0.01 43.56 5.00
C PHE A 501 -0.78 42.24 5.04
N LEU A 502 -1.47 41.88 3.96
CA LEU A 502 -2.25 40.63 3.90
C LEU A 502 -1.37 39.38 3.99
N GLU A 503 -0.21 39.37 3.32
CA GLU A 503 0.75 38.28 3.39
C GLU A 503 1.45 38.19 4.76
N GLY A 504 1.51 39.31 5.49
CA GLY A 504 1.98 39.41 6.87
C GLY A 504 1.01 38.84 7.91
N LEU A 505 -0.25 38.53 7.55
CA LEU A 505 -1.21 37.89 8.44
C LEU A 505 -0.81 36.43 8.71
N ALA A 506 -0.82 36.01 9.97
CA ALA A 506 -0.55 34.61 10.29
C ALA A 506 -1.67 33.71 9.76
N GLU A 507 -1.32 32.57 9.16
CA GLU A 507 -2.28 31.62 8.60
C GLU A 507 -3.21 31.02 9.67
N LYS A 508 -2.73 30.97 10.92
CA LYS A 508 -3.51 30.56 12.11
C LYS A 508 -4.46 31.65 12.64
N SER A 509 -4.36 32.88 12.14
CA SER A 509 -5.25 33.97 12.52
C SER A 509 -6.47 34.00 11.63
N GLU A 510 -7.62 34.40 12.16
CA GLU A 510 -8.73 34.85 11.33
C GLU A 510 -8.43 36.25 10.75
N PHE A 511 -9.21 36.65 9.75
CA PHE A 511 -9.21 38.02 9.25
C PHE A 511 -10.61 38.44 8.82
N GLN A 512 -11.03 39.61 9.26
CA GLN A 512 -12.25 40.26 8.79
C GLN A 512 -12.12 41.76 9.06
N ALA A 513 -12.53 42.57 8.10
CA ALA A 513 -12.58 44.02 8.25
C ALA A 513 -13.90 44.58 7.72
N ASP A 514 -14.29 45.74 8.22
CA ASP A 514 -15.27 46.59 7.57
C ASP A 514 -14.66 47.91 7.08
N VAL A 515 -15.27 48.46 6.04
CA VAL A 515 -14.94 49.76 5.45
C VAL A 515 -16.14 50.66 5.58
N TYR A 516 -15.90 51.90 6.02
CA TYR A 516 -16.90 52.95 6.11
C TYR A 516 -16.60 53.99 5.05
N LEU A 517 -17.40 54.03 3.99
CA LEU A 517 -17.32 55.04 2.95
C LEU A 517 -18.22 56.21 3.32
N GLN A 518 -17.65 57.39 3.61
CA GLN A 518 -18.45 58.56 3.97
C GLN A 518 -19.07 59.20 2.73
N MET A 519 -20.40 59.23 2.73
CA MET A 519 -21.22 59.73 1.63
C MET A 519 -22.03 60.94 2.09
N LYS A 520 -22.48 61.75 1.14
CA LYS A 520 -23.48 62.80 1.36
C LYS A 520 -24.66 62.60 0.42
N ARG A 521 -25.86 62.47 0.98
CA ARG A 521 -27.12 62.45 0.23
C ARG A 521 -27.42 63.85 -0.29
N PHE A 522 -27.57 64.07 -1.59
CA PHE A 522 -27.83 65.42 -2.13
C PHE A 522 -29.12 65.54 -2.96
N VAL A 523 -29.82 64.43 -3.22
CA VAL A 523 -31.18 64.39 -3.81
C VAL A 523 -32.12 63.61 -2.90
#